data_AF-A0A9X8YQ28-F1
#
_entry.id   AF-A0A9X8YQ28-F1
#
_cell.length_a   1.000
_cell.length_b   1.000
_cell.length_c   1.000
_cell.angle_alpha   90.00
_cell.angle_beta   90.00
_cell.angle_gamma   90.00
#
_symmetry.space_group_name_H-M   'P 1'
#
loop_
_entity.id
_entity.type
_entity.pdbx_description
1 polymer ?
#
loop_
_entity_poly.entity_id
_entity_poly.type
_entity_poly.pdbx_seq_one_letter_code
_entity_poly.pdbx_strand_id
1 'polypeptide(L)'
;AYSLLKQALNLSNEQLAETFAEWNKGELNSYLIDITKDIFTKKDEEGKYLVDVILDEAANKGTGKWTSQSSLDLGEPLSLITESVFARYLSSLKDQRVAASKVLTGPKVAPFTGDKAEFIEKVRRALYLGKIVSYAQGFSQLKAASKENNWDLHYGEIAKIFRAGCIIRAQFLQKITDAYAADADIANLLLAPYFKQIADEYQQALRDVVAYAVQNGIPTPTF
;
A
#
# COMPACT_ATOMS: atom_id res chain seq x y z
N ALA A 1 2.97 4.21 -4.93
CA ALA A 1 2.16 5.29 -5.53
C ALA A 1 2.90 6.63 -5.56
N TYR A 2 3.15 7.28 -4.42
CA TYR A 2 3.88 8.57 -4.36
C TYR A 2 5.18 8.59 -5.18
N SER A 3 6.10 7.63 -4.94
CA SER A 3 7.37 7.56 -5.67
C SER A 3 7.20 7.43 -7.17
N LEU A 4 6.20 6.65 -7.64
CA LEU A 4 5.89 6.53 -9.06
C LEU A 4 5.41 7.85 -9.64
N LEU A 5 4.45 8.52 -9.00
CA LEU A 5 3.91 9.78 -9.50
C LEU A 5 4.97 10.90 -9.51
N LYS A 6 5.79 10.98 -8.45
CA LYS A 6 6.85 12.00 -8.35
C LYS A 6 8.00 11.71 -9.32
N GLN A 7 8.48 10.48 -9.41
CA GLN A 7 9.65 10.17 -10.24
C GLN A 7 9.29 9.99 -11.72
N ALA A 8 8.16 9.36 -12.04
CA ALA A 8 7.75 9.12 -13.43
C ALA A 8 7.16 10.38 -14.07
N LEU A 9 6.24 11.06 -13.39
CA LEU A 9 5.47 12.17 -13.96
C LEU A 9 5.96 13.56 -13.54
N ASN A 10 6.92 13.62 -12.61
CA ASN A 10 7.40 14.85 -11.99
C ASN A 10 6.27 15.71 -11.42
N LEU A 11 5.28 15.08 -10.78
CA LEU A 11 4.17 15.80 -10.16
C LEU A 11 4.68 16.65 -9.00
N SER A 12 4.21 17.89 -8.92
CA SER A 12 4.43 18.76 -7.76
C SER A 12 3.64 18.26 -6.54
N ASN A 13 3.96 18.77 -5.36
CA ASN A 13 3.22 18.38 -4.15
C ASN A 13 1.75 18.81 -4.20
N GLU A 14 1.43 19.93 -4.85
CA GLU A 14 0.04 20.34 -5.12
C GLU A 14 -0.68 19.33 -6.01
N GLN A 15 -0.05 18.90 -7.12
CA GLN A 15 -0.62 17.89 -8.01
C GLN A 15 -0.78 16.52 -7.32
N LEU A 16 0.16 16.16 -6.44
CA LEU A 16 0.04 14.98 -5.60
C LEU A 16 -1.12 15.11 -4.61
N ALA A 17 -1.27 16.27 -3.95
CA ALA A 17 -2.39 16.52 -3.04
C ALA A 17 -3.74 16.40 -3.77
N GLU A 18 -3.88 17.01 -4.96
CA GLU A 18 -5.07 16.91 -5.80
C GLU A 18 -5.36 15.47 -6.23
N THR A 19 -4.33 14.73 -6.65
CA THR A 19 -4.46 13.32 -7.05
C THR A 19 -4.97 12.46 -5.89
N PHE A 20 -4.38 12.59 -4.70
CA PHE A 20 -4.82 11.83 -3.52
C PHE A 20 -6.18 12.31 -3.00
N ALA A 21 -6.52 13.60 -3.15
CA ALA A 21 -7.84 14.12 -2.84
C ALA A 21 -8.92 13.50 -3.73
N GLU A 22 -8.65 13.35 -5.03
CA GLU A 22 -9.54 12.68 -5.96
C GLU A 22 -9.68 11.19 -5.65
N TRP A 23 -8.57 10.50 -5.39
CA TRP A 23 -8.61 9.09 -4.97
C TRP A 23 -9.43 8.88 -3.69
N ASN A 24 -9.40 9.83 -2.76
CA ASN A 24 -10.17 9.75 -1.53
C ASN A 24 -11.69 9.88 -1.73
N LYS A 25 -12.15 10.41 -2.87
CA LYS A 25 -13.58 10.47 -3.20
C LYS A 25 -14.12 9.13 -3.71
N GLY A 26 -13.24 8.25 -4.19
CA GLY A 26 -13.59 6.95 -4.74
C GLY A 26 -13.36 5.79 -3.76
N GLU A 27 -13.12 4.59 -4.31
CA GLU A 27 -12.97 3.35 -3.54
C GLU A 27 -11.73 3.30 -2.63
N LEU A 28 -10.75 4.19 -2.86
CA LEU A 28 -9.59 4.37 -2.00
C LEU A 28 -9.90 5.22 -0.75
N ASN A 29 -11.14 5.70 -0.59
CA ASN A 29 -11.57 6.47 0.58
C ASN A 29 -11.12 5.80 1.88
N SER A 30 -10.19 6.46 2.57
CA SER A 30 -9.58 5.96 3.78
C SER A 30 -8.86 7.06 4.53
N TYR A 31 -8.72 6.88 5.85
CA TYR A 31 -8.01 7.85 6.68
C TYR A 31 -6.57 8.11 6.19
N LEU A 32 -5.85 7.05 5.77
CA LEU A 32 -4.48 7.17 5.31
C LEU A 32 -4.35 7.96 4.00
N ILE A 33 -5.29 7.81 3.05
CA ILE A 33 -5.31 8.61 1.82
C ILE A 33 -5.67 10.07 2.16
N ASP A 34 -6.63 10.28 3.06
CA ASP A 34 -7.08 11.60 3.49
C ASP A 34 -5.98 12.42 4.17
N ILE A 35 -5.22 11.84 5.11
CA ILE A 35 -4.08 12.57 5.70
C ILE A 35 -2.92 12.73 4.71
N THR A 36 -2.79 11.85 3.72
CA THR A 36 -1.71 11.93 2.72
C THR A 36 -1.88 13.15 1.83
N LYS A 37 -3.10 13.45 1.36
CA LYS A 37 -3.36 14.70 0.62
C LYS A 37 -3.04 15.93 1.47
N ASP A 38 -3.35 15.92 2.76
CA ASP A 38 -3.11 17.05 3.65
C ASP A 38 -1.61 17.25 3.90
N ILE A 39 -0.87 16.16 4.10
CA ILE A 39 0.60 16.16 4.24
C ILE A 39 1.28 16.86 3.05
N PHE A 40 0.83 16.59 1.82
CA PHE A 40 1.42 17.21 0.63
C PHE A 40 1.18 18.73 0.56
N THR A 41 0.16 19.27 1.23
CA THR A 41 -0.12 20.71 1.23
C THR A 41 0.57 21.47 2.37
N LYS A 42 1.15 20.74 3.35
CA LYS A 42 1.74 21.37 4.52
C LYS A 42 3.07 22.04 4.18
N LYS A 43 3.15 23.34 4.45
CA LYS A 43 4.39 24.13 4.38
C LYS A 43 5.00 24.36 5.76
N ASP A 44 6.32 24.49 5.79
CA ASP A 44 7.08 24.97 6.95
C ASP A 44 7.07 26.51 7.04
N GLU A 45 7.79 27.06 8.03
CA GLU A 45 7.88 28.51 8.26
C GLU A 45 8.62 29.26 7.15
N GLU A 46 9.45 28.56 6.37
CA GLU A 46 10.20 29.10 5.23
C GLU A 46 9.43 28.99 3.91
N GLY A 47 8.22 28.42 3.95
CA GLY A 47 7.36 28.22 2.78
C GLY A 47 7.72 26.99 1.93
N LYS A 48 8.66 26.13 2.37
CA LYS A 48 8.97 24.86 1.72
C LYS A 48 7.92 23.82 2.11
N TYR A 49 7.71 22.83 1.25
CA TYR A 49 6.85 21.70 1.58
C TYR A 49 7.50 20.85 2.67
N LEU A 50 6.81 20.69 3.79
CA LEU A 50 7.36 20.04 4.98
C LEU A 50 7.78 18.59 4.69
N VAL A 51 7.02 17.89 3.84
CA VAL A 51 7.32 16.50 3.45
C VAL A 51 8.68 16.34 2.74
N ASP A 52 9.18 17.39 2.06
CA ASP A 52 10.45 17.33 1.33
C ASP A 52 11.67 17.58 2.23
N VAL A 53 11.45 18.07 3.46
CA VAL A 53 12.53 18.35 4.43
C VAL A 53 12.54 17.35 5.60
N ILE A 54 11.59 16.40 5.63
CA ILE A 54 11.58 15.31 6.60
C ILE A 54 12.64 14.27 6.22
N LEU A 55 13.43 13.85 7.21
CA LEU A 55 14.41 12.78 7.04
C LEU A 55 13.70 11.46 6.68
N ASP A 56 14.16 10.80 5.62
CA ASP A 56 13.62 9.56 5.07
C ASP A 56 14.07 8.31 5.85
N GLU A 57 13.87 8.33 7.16
CA GLU A 57 14.16 7.23 8.09
C GLU A 57 12.90 6.84 8.87
N ALA A 58 12.22 5.79 8.41
CA ALA A 58 10.97 5.35 8.99
C ALA A 58 11.19 4.52 10.27
N ALA A 59 10.79 5.07 11.42
CA ALA A 59 10.79 4.33 12.68
C ALA A 59 9.69 3.23 12.75
N ASN A 60 9.82 2.34 13.72
CA ASN A 60 8.81 1.33 14.04
C ASN A 60 8.84 0.99 15.54
N LYS A 61 7.73 0.46 16.06
CA LYS A 61 7.58 0.05 17.48
C LYS A 61 7.39 -1.47 17.64
N GLY A 62 7.83 -2.27 16.67
CA GLY A 62 7.80 -3.73 16.75
C GLY A 62 6.55 -4.42 16.21
N THR A 63 5.34 -3.84 16.30
CA THR A 63 4.10 -4.56 15.92
C THR A 63 4.07 -5.07 14.48
N GLY A 64 4.60 -4.33 13.50
CA GLY A 64 4.70 -4.80 12.12
C GLY A 64 5.66 -5.99 11.95
N LYS A 65 6.80 -5.97 12.68
CA LYS A 65 7.74 -7.09 12.73
C LYS A 65 7.06 -8.32 13.35
N TRP A 66 6.31 -8.15 14.45
CA TRP A 66 5.62 -9.26 15.10
C TRP A 66 4.61 -9.95 14.18
N THR A 67 3.85 -9.19 13.38
CA THR A 67 2.96 -9.78 12.37
C THR A 67 3.72 -10.64 11.36
N SER A 68 4.87 -10.16 10.89
CA SER A 68 5.72 -10.88 9.92
C SER A 68 6.41 -12.11 10.54
N GLN A 69 6.80 -12.05 11.82
CA GLN A 69 7.34 -13.21 12.54
C GLN A 69 6.26 -14.27 12.74
N SER A 70 5.07 -13.86 13.19
CA SER A 70 3.94 -14.78 13.36
C SER A 70 3.54 -15.45 12.04
N SER A 71 3.64 -14.78 10.89
CA SER A 71 3.33 -15.42 9.62
C SER A 71 4.35 -16.50 9.26
N LEU A 72 5.63 -16.31 9.61
CA LEU A 72 6.66 -17.33 9.44
C LEU A 72 6.39 -18.54 10.34
N ASP A 73 6.01 -18.31 11.60
CA ASP A 73 5.68 -19.37 12.55
C ASP A 73 4.45 -20.19 12.10
N LEU A 74 3.45 -19.52 11.52
CA LEU A 74 2.21 -20.14 11.03
C LEU A 74 2.32 -20.72 9.61
N GLY A 75 3.43 -20.49 8.90
CA GLY A 75 3.60 -20.90 7.50
C GLY A 75 2.74 -20.11 6.49
N GLU A 76 2.35 -18.88 6.83
CA GLU A 76 1.47 -18.04 6.01
C GLU A 76 2.27 -17.06 5.11
N PRO A 77 1.94 -16.94 3.81
CA PRO A 77 2.69 -16.12 2.86
C PRO A 77 2.34 -14.62 2.96
N LEU A 78 2.75 -13.97 4.04
CA LEU A 78 2.48 -12.55 4.33
C LEU A 78 3.51 -11.60 3.69
N SER A 79 3.71 -11.70 2.38
CA SER A 79 4.80 -11.00 1.69
C SER A 79 4.69 -9.48 1.78
N LEU A 80 3.50 -8.89 1.60
CA LEU A 80 3.38 -7.44 1.41
C LEU A 80 3.62 -6.66 2.70
N ILE A 81 3.11 -7.15 3.84
CA ILE A 81 3.39 -6.57 5.15
C ILE A 81 4.87 -6.77 5.52
N THR A 82 5.45 -7.93 5.20
CA THR A 82 6.86 -8.22 5.46
C THR A 82 7.78 -7.29 4.65
N GLU A 83 7.52 -7.10 3.36
CA GLU A 83 8.25 -6.13 2.53
C GLU A 83 8.06 -4.69 3.00
N SER A 84 6.89 -4.36 3.56
CA SER A 84 6.66 -3.05 4.18
C SER A 84 7.53 -2.84 5.42
N VAL A 85 7.79 -3.89 6.20
CA VAL A 85 8.73 -3.85 7.34
C VAL A 85 10.17 -3.69 6.84
N PHE A 86 10.58 -4.47 5.83
CA PHE A 86 11.92 -4.37 5.27
C PHE A 86 12.18 -3.02 4.59
N ALA A 87 11.19 -2.43 3.92
CA ALA A 87 11.31 -1.08 3.37
C ALA A 87 11.61 -0.03 4.45
N ARG A 88 11.03 -0.17 5.66
CA ARG A 88 11.39 0.70 6.80
C ARG A 88 12.83 0.48 7.24
N TYR A 89 13.25 -0.78 7.38
CA TYR A 89 14.63 -1.10 7.77
C TYR A 89 15.64 -0.57 6.75
N LEU A 90 15.35 -0.71 5.46
CA LEU A 90 16.16 -0.14 4.39
C LEU A 90 16.23 1.39 4.48
N SER A 91 15.12 2.06 4.80
CA SER A 91 15.11 3.52 4.98
C SER A 91 16.03 3.97 6.12
N SER A 92 16.09 3.23 7.23
CA SER A 92 16.99 3.52 8.36
C SER A 92 18.48 3.33 8.05
N LEU A 93 18.84 2.65 6.96
CA LEU A 93 20.23 2.52 6.49
C LEU A 93 20.66 3.74 5.65
N LYS A 94 20.35 4.96 6.10
CA LYS A 94 20.53 6.20 5.34
C LYS A 94 21.96 6.39 4.83
N ASP A 95 22.95 6.27 5.71
CA ASP A 95 24.35 6.46 5.35
C ASP A 95 24.81 5.43 4.30
N GLN A 96 24.38 4.19 4.43
CA GLN A 96 24.67 3.15 3.45
C GLN A 96 24.01 3.44 2.10
N ARG A 97 22.75 3.91 2.09
CA ARG A 97 22.04 4.30 0.86
C ARG A 97 22.72 5.48 0.17
N VAL A 98 23.17 6.49 0.92
CA VAL A 98 23.90 7.66 0.39
C VAL A 98 25.29 7.27 -0.14
N ALA A 99 25.99 6.34 0.52
CA ALA A 99 27.23 5.79 0.01
C ALA A 99 27.00 4.98 -1.29
N ALA A 100 26.00 4.11 -1.29
CA ALA A 100 25.65 3.27 -2.43
C ALA A 100 25.22 4.09 -3.65
N SER A 101 24.48 5.19 -3.47
CA SER A 101 24.02 6.04 -4.59
C SER A 101 25.15 6.74 -5.35
N LYS A 102 26.36 6.78 -4.79
CA LYS A 102 27.56 7.35 -5.43
C LYS A 102 28.35 6.31 -6.23
N VAL A 103 28.08 5.02 -6.01
CA VAL A 103 28.83 3.90 -6.58
C VAL A 103 27.99 3.09 -7.56
N LEU A 104 26.73 2.81 -7.19
CA LEU A 104 25.83 2.01 -8.00
C LEU A 104 25.18 2.84 -9.11
N THR A 105 25.07 2.26 -10.29
CA THR A 105 24.35 2.82 -11.43
C THR A 105 22.99 2.16 -11.59
N GLY A 106 21.99 2.93 -12.04
CA GLY A 106 20.68 2.43 -12.44
C GLY A 106 20.22 3.07 -13.75
N PRO A 107 19.10 2.62 -14.32
CA PRO A 107 18.50 3.30 -15.46
C PRO A 107 18.15 4.73 -15.07
N LYS A 108 18.29 5.66 -16.03
CA LYS A 108 17.75 7.02 -15.85
C LYS A 108 16.28 6.97 -16.18
N VAL A 109 15.44 7.51 -15.29
CA VAL A 109 14.02 7.72 -15.59
C VAL A 109 13.93 8.65 -16.79
N ALA A 110 13.48 8.12 -17.93
CA ALA A 110 13.25 8.93 -19.11
C ALA A 110 12.03 9.83 -18.87
N PRO A 111 11.98 11.05 -19.45
CA PRO A 111 10.78 11.86 -19.41
C PRO A 111 9.57 11.05 -19.89
N PHE A 112 8.52 11.00 -19.07
CA PHE A 112 7.33 10.24 -19.41
C PHE A 112 6.64 10.85 -20.64
N THR A 113 6.49 10.05 -21.70
CA THR A 113 5.91 10.45 -22.99
C THR A 113 4.48 9.96 -23.21
N GLY A 114 3.94 9.17 -22.28
CA GLY A 114 2.56 8.66 -22.35
C GLY A 114 1.52 9.66 -21.85
N ASP A 115 0.26 9.20 -21.80
CA ASP A 115 -0.82 9.95 -21.17
C ASP A 115 -0.67 9.94 -19.64
N LYS A 116 -0.52 11.13 -19.05
CA LYS A 116 -0.35 11.30 -17.59
C LYS A 116 -1.58 10.83 -16.82
N ALA A 117 -2.78 11.15 -17.30
CA ALA A 117 -4.02 10.77 -16.63
C ALA A 117 -4.21 9.25 -16.67
N GLU A 118 -3.90 8.60 -17.79
CA GLU A 118 -3.91 7.15 -17.89
C GLU A 118 -2.93 6.51 -16.90
N PHE A 119 -1.71 7.03 -16.80
CA PHE A 119 -0.72 6.49 -15.85
C PHE A 119 -1.14 6.70 -14.39
N ILE A 120 -1.70 7.86 -14.04
CA ILE A 120 -2.25 8.14 -12.71
C ILE A 120 -3.35 7.12 -12.37
N GLU A 121 -4.25 6.84 -13.30
CA GLU A 121 -5.31 5.84 -13.11
C GLU A 121 -4.74 4.43 -12.96
N LYS A 122 -3.71 4.06 -13.75
CA LYS A 122 -3.03 2.77 -13.57
C LYS A 122 -2.41 2.64 -12.18
N VAL A 123 -1.74 3.68 -11.69
CA VAL A 123 -1.17 3.69 -10.33
C VAL A 123 -2.26 3.60 -9.26
N ARG A 124 -3.42 4.25 -9.46
CA ARG A 124 -4.57 4.16 -8.55
C ARG A 124 -5.10 2.73 -8.47
N ARG A 125 -5.32 2.09 -9.62
CA ARG A 125 -5.78 0.69 -9.74
C ARG A 125 -4.79 -0.28 -9.12
N ALA A 126 -3.50 -0.12 -9.42
CA ALA A 126 -2.42 -0.91 -8.85
C ALA A 126 -2.38 -0.78 -7.31
N LEU A 127 -2.52 0.44 -6.78
CA LEU A 127 -2.59 0.68 -5.33
C LEU A 127 -3.78 -0.03 -4.69
N TYR A 128 -4.96 0.04 -5.31
CA TYR A 128 -6.16 -0.59 -4.78
C TYR A 128 -6.07 -2.12 -4.80
N LEU A 129 -5.57 -2.70 -5.90
CA LEU A 129 -5.36 -4.15 -5.98
C LEU A 129 -4.27 -4.63 -5.01
N GLY A 130 -3.17 -3.90 -4.86
CA GLY A 130 -2.15 -4.19 -3.85
C GLY A 130 -2.70 -4.16 -2.42
N LYS A 131 -3.61 -3.22 -2.13
CA LYS A 131 -4.36 -3.20 -0.86
C LYS A 131 -5.22 -4.47 -0.70
N ILE A 132 -5.96 -4.89 -1.72
CA ILE A 132 -6.75 -6.13 -1.67
C ILE A 132 -5.87 -7.34 -1.35
N VAL A 133 -4.74 -7.49 -2.04
CA VAL A 133 -3.80 -8.61 -1.82
C VAL A 133 -3.26 -8.58 -0.39
N SER A 134 -2.85 -7.42 0.12
CA SER A 134 -2.35 -7.28 1.51
C SER A 134 -3.39 -7.73 2.54
N TYR A 135 -4.65 -7.30 2.38
CA TYR A 135 -5.72 -7.71 3.29
C TYR A 135 -6.06 -9.19 3.13
N ALA A 136 -6.03 -9.74 1.91
CA ALA A 136 -6.24 -11.16 1.69
C ALA A 136 -5.18 -12.02 2.42
N GLN A 137 -3.91 -11.60 2.40
CA GLN A 137 -2.84 -12.23 3.16
C GLN A 137 -3.07 -12.12 4.68
N GLY A 138 -3.40 -10.92 5.18
CA GLY A 138 -3.62 -10.70 6.61
C GLY A 138 -4.82 -11.48 7.16
N PHE A 139 -5.91 -11.56 6.41
CA PHE A 139 -7.08 -12.35 6.82
C PHE A 139 -6.84 -13.87 6.72
N SER A 140 -6.05 -14.33 5.73
CA SER A 140 -5.56 -15.72 5.69
C SER A 140 -4.73 -16.03 6.95
N GLN A 141 -3.83 -15.14 7.34
CA GLN A 141 -3.04 -15.29 8.56
C GLN A 141 -3.90 -15.34 9.82
N LEU A 142 -4.94 -14.50 9.93
CA LEU A 142 -5.89 -14.57 11.05
C LEU A 142 -6.60 -15.92 11.09
N LYS A 143 -6.93 -16.52 9.93
CA LYS A 143 -7.54 -17.84 9.85
C LYS A 143 -6.60 -18.95 10.30
N ALA A 144 -5.35 -18.92 9.86
CA ALA A 144 -4.31 -19.83 10.33
C ALA A 144 -4.09 -19.72 11.85
N ALA A 145 -3.98 -18.48 12.37
CA ALA A 145 -3.84 -18.22 13.80
C ALA A 145 -5.05 -18.72 14.60
N SER A 146 -6.28 -18.50 14.11
CA SER A 146 -7.51 -18.97 14.75
C SER A 146 -7.53 -20.48 14.88
N LYS A 147 -7.07 -21.20 13.84
CA LYS A 147 -6.99 -22.66 13.85
C LYS A 147 -5.91 -23.17 14.81
N GLU A 148 -4.69 -22.64 14.72
CA GLU A 148 -3.56 -23.05 15.57
C GLU A 148 -3.88 -22.85 17.07
N ASN A 149 -4.56 -21.75 17.40
CA ASN A 149 -4.82 -21.37 18.79
C ASN A 149 -6.23 -21.71 19.29
N ASN A 150 -7.09 -22.32 18.45
CA ASN A 150 -8.48 -22.65 18.77
C ASN A 150 -9.32 -21.45 19.26
N TRP A 151 -9.20 -20.31 18.58
CA TRP A 151 -9.84 -19.05 19.01
C TRP A 151 -11.24 -18.79 18.45
N ASP A 152 -11.67 -19.54 17.44
CA ASP A 152 -12.96 -19.33 16.75
C ASP A 152 -13.18 -17.85 16.33
N LEU A 153 -12.20 -17.25 15.65
CA LEU A 153 -12.26 -15.85 15.27
C LEU A 153 -13.39 -15.56 14.28
N HIS A 154 -14.18 -14.53 14.57
CA HIS A 154 -15.23 -14.04 13.68
C HIS A 154 -14.69 -12.93 12.75
N TYR A 155 -14.20 -13.31 11.58
CA TYR A 155 -13.52 -12.39 10.64
C TYR A 155 -14.39 -11.22 10.17
N GLY A 156 -15.70 -11.45 9.97
CA GLY A 156 -16.66 -10.39 9.65
C GLY A 156 -16.77 -9.34 10.77
N GLU A 157 -16.76 -9.77 12.04
CA GLU A 157 -16.78 -8.84 13.19
C GLU A 157 -15.45 -8.09 13.33
N ILE A 158 -14.32 -8.76 13.10
CA ILE A 158 -13.00 -8.11 13.04
C ILE A 158 -12.98 -7.01 11.96
N ALA A 159 -13.51 -7.30 10.77
CA ALA A 159 -13.62 -6.31 9.70
C ALA A 159 -14.54 -5.13 10.10
N LYS A 160 -15.66 -5.42 10.77
CA LYS A 160 -16.62 -4.39 11.23
C LYS A 160 -15.99 -3.41 12.21
N ILE A 161 -15.22 -3.88 13.19
CA ILE A 161 -14.55 -3.02 14.18
C ILE A 161 -13.43 -2.18 13.55
N PHE A 162 -12.83 -2.63 12.45
CA PHE A 162 -11.82 -1.86 11.71
C PHE A 162 -12.42 -0.74 10.83
N ARG A 163 -13.74 -0.68 10.63
CA ARG A 163 -14.38 0.37 9.80
C ARG A 163 -14.26 1.77 10.38
N ALA A 164 -14.07 1.91 11.69
CA ALA A 164 -14.00 3.20 12.38
C ALA A 164 -12.98 3.17 13.52
N GLY A 165 -12.56 4.35 14.00
CA GLY A 165 -11.64 4.51 15.13
C GLY A 165 -10.16 4.20 14.81
N CYS A 166 -9.88 3.06 14.19
CA CYS A 166 -8.50 2.63 13.90
C CYS A 166 -7.84 3.42 12.75
N ILE A 167 -6.53 3.25 12.59
CA ILE A 167 -5.73 3.93 11.55
C ILE A 167 -6.08 3.42 10.14
N ILE A 168 -6.40 2.14 10.00
CA ILE A 168 -6.69 1.52 8.70
C ILE A 168 -8.15 1.72 8.24
N ARG A 169 -8.93 2.55 8.95
CA ARG A 169 -10.35 2.78 8.67
C ARG A 169 -10.56 3.29 7.24
N ALA A 170 -11.51 2.66 6.55
CA ALA A 170 -11.81 2.89 5.14
C ALA A 170 -13.18 2.30 4.79
N GLN A 171 -13.84 2.85 3.77
CA GLN A 171 -15.05 2.22 3.19
C GLN A 171 -14.76 0.81 2.68
N PHE A 172 -13.52 0.54 2.28
CA PHE A 172 -13.00 -0.78 1.92
C PHE A 172 -13.33 -1.89 2.94
N LEU A 173 -13.31 -1.59 4.25
CA LEU A 173 -13.57 -2.59 5.30
C LEU A 173 -15.02 -3.07 5.28
N GLN A 174 -15.95 -2.28 4.73
CA GLN A 174 -17.32 -2.72 4.51
C GLN A 174 -17.36 -3.87 3.49
N LYS A 175 -16.56 -3.81 2.43
CA LYS A 175 -16.50 -4.87 1.41
C LYS A 175 -15.99 -6.19 1.97
N ILE A 176 -15.04 -6.13 2.91
CA ILE A 176 -14.56 -7.31 3.63
C ILE A 176 -15.66 -7.85 4.56
N THR A 177 -16.35 -6.96 5.27
CA THR A 177 -17.50 -7.33 6.11
C THR A 177 -18.57 -8.05 5.30
N ASP A 178 -18.93 -7.50 4.14
CA ASP A 178 -19.94 -8.07 3.24
C ASP A 178 -19.51 -9.44 2.70
N ALA A 179 -18.23 -9.63 2.37
CA ALA A 179 -17.69 -10.90 1.91
C ALA A 179 -17.82 -12.00 2.99
N TYR A 180 -17.43 -11.72 4.23
CA TYR A 180 -17.58 -12.68 5.33
C TYR A 180 -19.02 -12.86 5.82
N ALA A 181 -19.90 -11.89 5.57
CA ALA A 181 -21.33 -12.05 5.82
C ALA A 181 -21.99 -12.99 4.81
N ALA A 182 -21.51 -13.00 3.56
CA ALA A 182 -21.98 -13.90 2.51
C ALA A 182 -21.41 -15.33 2.65
N ASP A 183 -20.14 -15.44 3.01
CA ASP A 183 -19.45 -16.71 3.25
C ASP A 183 -18.45 -16.55 4.40
N ALA A 184 -18.86 -16.98 5.60
CA ALA A 184 -18.03 -16.89 6.81
C ALA A 184 -16.77 -17.79 6.74
N ASP A 185 -16.84 -18.86 5.95
CA ASP A 185 -15.80 -19.87 5.82
C ASP A 185 -14.89 -19.65 4.60
N ILE A 186 -15.09 -18.55 3.86
CA ILE A 186 -14.34 -18.23 2.65
C ILE A 186 -12.84 -18.45 2.87
N ALA A 187 -12.22 -19.18 1.95
CA ALA A 187 -10.81 -19.56 2.07
C ALA A 187 -9.89 -18.34 1.94
N ASN A 188 -10.20 -17.43 1.02
CA ASN A 188 -9.41 -16.25 0.75
C ASN A 188 -10.30 -15.13 0.20
N LEU A 189 -10.05 -13.88 0.60
CA LEU A 189 -10.84 -12.73 0.15
C LEU A 189 -10.82 -12.55 -1.38
N LEU A 190 -9.76 -12.96 -2.08
CA LEU A 190 -9.69 -12.90 -3.55
C LEU A 190 -10.78 -13.73 -4.25
N LEU A 191 -11.38 -14.69 -3.55
CA LEU A 191 -12.46 -15.53 -4.09
C LEU A 191 -13.84 -14.88 -4.00
N ALA A 192 -14.01 -13.83 -3.18
CA ALA A 192 -15.30 -13.17 -3.05
C ALA A 192 -15.60 -12.37 -4.33
N PRO A 193 -16.86 -12.34 -4.81
CA PRO A 193 -17.21 -11.76 -6.12
C PRO A 193 -16.69 -10.35 -6.36
N TYR A 194 -16.80 -9.47 -5.35
CA TYR A 194 -16.31 -8.09 -5.44
C TYR A 194 -14.79 -8.02 -5.66
N PHE A 195 -14.00 -8.72 -4.84
CA PHE A 195 -12.54 -8.66 -4.93
C PHE A 195 -12.01 -9.38 -6.17
N LYS A 196 -12.66 -10.49 -6.58
CA LYS A 196 -12.38 -11.16 -7.85
C LYS A 196 -12.56 -10.20 -9.02
N GLN A 197 -13.71 -9.51 -9.08
CA GLN A 197 -13.99 -8.56 -10.16
C GLN A 197 -12.92 -7.46 -10.24
N ILE A 198 -12.55 -6.85 -9.10
CA ILE A 198 -11.48 -5.85 -9.08
C ILE A 198 -10.15 -6.43 -9.55
N ALA A 199 -9.80 -7.65 -9.13
CA ALA A 199 -8.57 -8.30 -9.58
C ALA A 199 -8.58 -8.54 -11.09
N ASP A 200 -9.70 -8.96 -11.67
CA ASP A 200 -9.86 -9.16 -13.11
C ASP A 200 -9.69 -7.82 -13.88
N GLU A 201 -10.31 -6.74 -13.38
CA GLU A 201 -10.29 -5.43 -14.03
C GLU A 201 -8.95 -4.68 -13.86
N TYR A 202 -8.27 -4.84 -12.71
CA TYR A 202 -7.14 -3.98 -12.33
C TYR A 202 -5.78 -4.66 -12.47
N GLN A 203 -5.71 -5.98 -12.67
CA GLN A 203 -4.41 -6.67 -12.76
C GLN A 203 -3.54 -6.16 -13.89
N GLN A 204 -4.10 -5.73 -15.03
CA GLN A 204 -3.29 -5.21 -16.13
C GLN A 204 -2.63 -3.87 -15.74
N ALA A 205 -3.35 -3.00 -15.03
CA ALA A 205 -2.78 -1.76 -14.50
C ALA A 205 -1.64 -2.03 -13.51
N LEU A 206 -1.79 -3.04 -12.65
CA LEU A 206 -0.72 -3.47 -11.75
C LEU A 206 0.52 -3.96 -12.52
N ARG A 207 0.33 -4.83 -13.52
CA ARG A 207 1.41 -5.33 -14.38
C ARG A 207 2.14 -4.20 -15.10
N ASP A 208 1.40 -3.26 -15.68
CA ASP A 208 1.95 -2.10 -16.37
C ASP A 208 2.79 -1.22 -15.43
N VAL A 209 2.28 -0.97 -14.21
CA VAL A 209 2.97 -0.15 -13.20
C VAL A 209 4.24 -0.83 -12.72
N VAL A 210 4.21 -2.13 -12.43
CA VAL A 210 5.39 -2.89 -11.99
C VAL A 210 6.42 -2.96 -13.11
N ALA A 211 5.99 -3.26 -14.35
CA ALA A 211 6.90 -3.28 -15.49
C ALA A 211 7.56 -1.90 -15.70
N TYR A 212 6.77 -0.82 -15.66
CA TYR A 212 7.30 0.53 -15.76
C TYR A 212 8.30 0.83 -14.64
N ALA A 213 7.97 0.49 -13.40
CA ALA A 213 8.82 0.72 -12.23
C ALA A 213 10.18 0.02 -12.37
N VAL A 214 10.16 -1.25 -12.79
CA VAL A 214 11.37 -2.05 -13.02
C VAL A 214 12.24 -1.44 -14.12
N GLN A 215 11.66 -1.06 -15.26
CA GLN A 215 12.41 -0.47 -16.38
C GLN A 215 13.02 0.90 -16.02
N ASN A 216 12.40 1.63 -15.10
CA ASN A 216 12.84 2.97 -14.70
C ASN A 216 13.59 2.99 -13.36
N GLY A 217 13.89 1.83 -12.76
CA GLY A 217 14.63 1.76 -11.49
C GLY A 217 13.89 2.37 -10.30
N ILE A 218 12.56 2.43 -10.33
CA ILE A 218 11.73 2.94 -9.23
C ILE A 218 11.37 1.76 -8.31
N PRO A 219 11.78 1.75 -7.03
CA PRO A 219 11.50 0.62 -6.15
C PRO A 219 10.01 0.57 -5.77
N THR A 220 9.37 -0.56 -6.04
CA THR A 220 7.97 -0.83 -5.70
C THR A 220 7.80 -2.21 -5.03
N PRO A 221 8.45 -2.47 -3.88
CA PRO A 221 8.52 -3.81 -3.28
C PRO A 221 7.16 -4.40 -2.88
N THR A 222 6.11 -3.58 -2.77
CA THR A 222 4.77 -3.99 -2.37
C THR A 222 3.73 -3.97 -3.51
N PHE A 223 4.13 -3.63 -4.73
CA PHE A 223 3.26 -3.69 -5.92
C PHE A 223 3.59 -4.94 -6.73
#